data_AF-A0A3C0GQH6-F1
#
_entry.id   AF-A0A3C0GQH6-F1
#
_cell.length_a   1.000
_cell.length_b   1.000
_cell.length_c   1.000
_cell.angle_alpha   90.00
_cell.angle_beta   90.00
_cell.angle_gamma   90.00
#
_symmetry.space_group_name_H-M   'P 1'
#
loop_
_entity.id
_entity.type
_entity.pdbx_description
1 polymer ?
#
loop_
_entity_poly.entity_id
_entity_poly.type
_entity_poly.pdbx_seq_one_letter_code
_entity_poly.pdbx_strand_id
1 'polypeptide(L)'
;MLLCAVLLAAAPPGAQAATAEADSVAVMRYVLKLFNARAVITATMRNGEQSGEMGAMMRAASEHFDVDALGSAMGPALLAQMPADQVRACAEAVRLPESASLLAAVPVSEDPVSALMGLPPVPRQALEALFQRPCMAGVVAVMNSAEASAIAGKYGKALACEAVSEDAVALQVLRDAGQCAR
;
A
#
# COMPACT_ATOMS: atom_id res chain seq x y z
N MET A 1 -31.46 6.65 44.59
CA MET A 1 -31.10 5.92 43.36
C MET A 1 -30.90 6.94 42.26
N LEU A 2 -29.65 7.34 42.00
CA LEU A 2 -29.31 8.26 40.91
C LEU A 2 -29.17 7.47 39.61
N LEU A 3 -29.94 7.84 38.59
CA LEU A 3 -29.76 7.36 37.22
C LEU A 3 -28.52 8.02 36.60
N CYS A 4 -27.49 7.22 36.31
CA CYS A 4 -26.44 7.57 35.37
C CYS A 4 -27.04 7.65 33.95
N ALA A 5 -27.28 8.87 33.47
CA ALA A 5 -27.54 9.12 32.07
C ALA A 5 -26.22 8.95 31.29
N VAL A 6 -26.07 7.81 30.62
CA VAL A 6 -25.01 7.57 29.64
C VAL A 6 -25.30 8.44 28.42
N LEU A 7 -24.59 9.56 28.30
CA LEU A 7 -24.51 10.35 27.08
C LEU A 7 -23.73 9.55 26.03
N LEU A 8 -24.43 8.79 25.19
CA LEU A 8 -23.89 8.34 23.90
C LEU A 8 -23.73 9.56 22.99
N ALA A 9 -22.56 10.19 23.05
CA ALA A 9 -22.17 11.20 22.07
C ALA A 9 -21.90 10.48 20.73
N ALA A 10 -22.89 10.51 19.84
CA ALA A 10 -22.66 10.18 18.45
C ALA A 10 -21.68 11.20 17.87
N ALA A 11 -20.48 10.74 17.47
CA ALA A 11 -19.50 11.60 16.82
C ALA A 11 -20.11 12.23 15.56
N PRO A 12 -19.80 13.51 15.24
CA PRO A 12 -20.31 14.15 14.04
C PRO A 12 -19.92 13.34 12.79
N PRO A 13 -20.79 13.25 11.78
CA PRO A 13 -20.59 12.36 10.61
C PRO A 13 -19.27 12.61 9.87
N GLY A 14 -18.74 13.83 9.90
CA GLY A 14 -17.42 14.17 9.34
C GLY A 14 -16.23 13.55 10.08
N ALA A 15 -16.33 13.32 11.39
CA ALA A 15 -15.26 12.69 12.17
C ALA A 15 -15.15 11.19 11.88
N GLN A 16 -16.29 10.52 11.63
CA GLN A 16 -16.30 9.11 11.25
C GLN A 16 -15.73 8.88 9.85
N ALA A 17 -16.07 9.75 8.88
CA ALA A 17 -15.52 9.67 7.53
C ALA A 17 -14.00 9.87 7.51
N ALA A 18 -13.50 10.90 8.21
CA ALA A 18 -12.05 11.15 8.32
C ALA A 18 -11.29 10.01 9.02
N THR A 19 -11.92 9.37 10.02
CA THR A 19 -11.31 8.23 10.71
C THR A 19 -11.25 7.01 9.80
N ALA A 20 -12.29 6.72 9.03
CA ALA A 20 -12.32 5.60 8.09
C ALA A 20 -11.25 5.74 7.00
N GLU A 21 -11.02 6.97 6.51
CA GLU A 21 -9.96 7.27 5.54
C GLU A 21 -8.56 7.07 6.13
N ALA A 22 -8.32 7.57 7.34
CA ALA A 22 -7.06 7.33 8.03
C ALA A 22 -6.81 5.82 8.31
N ASP A 23 -7.87 5.10 8.68
CA ASP A 23 -7.85 3.65 8.92
C ASP A 23 -7.50 2.89 7.63
N SER A 24 -8.10 3.24 6.50
CA SER A 24 -7.84 2.55 5.23
C SER A 24 -6.42 2.76 4.73
N VAL A 25 -5.89 3.98 4.86
CA VAL A 25 -4.50 4.31 4.54
C VAL A 25 -3.55 3.51 5.44
N ALA A 26 -3.83 3.40 6.74
CA ALA A 26 -3.01 2.64 7.67
C ALA A 26 -2.93 1.15 7.28
N VAL A 27 -4.06 0.54 6.91
CA VAL A 27 -4.13 -0.85 6.45
C VAL A 27 -3.31 -1.05 5.17
N MET A 28 -3.53 -0.22 4.15
CA MET A 28 -2.82 -0.36 2.87
C MET A 28 -1.31 -0.18 3.03
N ARG A 29 -0.87 0.82 3.80
CA ARG A 29 0.56 1.02 4.11
C ARG A 29 1.16 -0.19 4.81
N TYR A 30 0.47 -0.72 5.81
CA TYR A 30 0.94 -1.89 6.54
C TYR A 30 1.16 -3.08 5.60
N VAL A 31 0.17 -3.40 4.77
CA VAL A 31 0.26 -4.59 3.91
C VAL A 31 1.29 -4.42 2.80
N LEU A 32 1.40 -3.22 2.20
CA LEU A 32 2.46 -2.93 1.23
C LEU A 32 3.86 -3.06 1.85
N LYS A 33 4.04 -2.65 3.11
CA LYS A 33 5.30 -2.84 3.85
C LYS A 33 5.55 -4.32 4.15
N LEU A 34 4.52 -5.05 4.60
CA LEU A 34 4.61 -6.48 4.90
C LEU A 34 5.07 -7.31 3.69
N PHE A 35 4.59 -6.95 2.49
CA PHE A 35 5.00 -7.60 1.23
C PHE A 35 6.20 -6.93 0.55
N ASN A 36 6.96 -6.08 1.25
CA ASN A 36 8.14 -5.40 0.71
C ASN A 36 7.90 -4.75 -0.66
N ALA A 37 6.77 -4.05 -0.84
CA ALA A 37 6.35 -3.51 -2.14
C ALA A 37 7.47 -2.72 -2.85
N ARG A 38 8.27 -1.95 -2.10
CA ARG A 38 9.44 -1.24 -2.64
C ARG A 38 10.46 -2.19 -3.27
N ALA A 39 10.84 -3.27 -2.58
CA ALA A 39 11.82 -4.23 -3.08
C ALA A 39 11.29 -4.97 -4.31
N VAL A 40 10.03 -5.41 -4.27
CA VAL A 40 9.35 -6.07 -5.41
C VAL A 40 9.31 -5.16 -6.64
N ILE A 41 8.90 -3.90 -6.46
CA ILE A 41 8.76 -2.94 -7.56
C ILE A 41 10.13 -2.57 -8.12
N THR A 42 11.12 -2.34 -7.26
CA THR A 42 12.51 -2.06 -7.68
C THR A 42 13.10 -3.24 -8.45
N ALA A 43 12.88 -4.47 -7.98
CA ALA A 43 13.30 -5.68 -8.67
C ALA A 43 12.60 -5.86 -10.02
N THR A 44 11.29 -5.60 -10.08
CA THR A 44 10.51 -5.65 -11.32
C THR A 44 11.02 -4.63 -12.34
N MET A 45 11.35 -3.40 -11.92
CA MET A 45 11.91 -2.37 -12.79
C MET A 45 13.34 -2.70 -13.24
N ARG A 46 14.13 -3.40 -12.40
CA ARG A 46 15.49 -3.84 -12.75
C ARG A 46 15.48 -5.02 -13.73
N ASN A 47 14.58 -5.98 -13.53
CA ASN A 47 14.52 -7.24 -14.28
C ASN A 47 13.64 -7.15 -15.53
N GLY A 48 12.70 -6.20 -15.57
CA GLY A 48 11.96 -5.86 -16.79
C GLY A 48 12.90 -5.17 -17.77
N GLU A 49 13.58 -5.95 -18.59
CA GLU A 49 14.58 -5.52 -19.58
C GLU A 49 14.10 -4.32 -20.41
N GLN A 50 14.49 -3.13 -19.98
CA GLN A 50 14.57 -1.95 -20.82
C GLN A 50 16.04 -1.53 -20.79
N SER A 51 16.83 -2.02 -21.73
CA SER A 51 18.16 -1.49 -21.96
C SER A 51 18.06 -0.11 -22.61
N GLY A 52 19.01 0.78 -22.31
CA GLY A 52 18.98 2.17 -22.79
C GLY A 52 18.23 3.13 -21.87
N GLU A 53 17.81 4.26 -22.45
CA GLU A 53 17.32 5.45 -21.75
C GLU A 53 16.09 5.16 -20.88
N MET A 54 15.12 4.37 -21.39
CA MET A 54 13.91 4.03 -20.65
C MET A 54 14.18 3.21 -19.38
N GLY A 55 15.17 2.30 -19.40
CA GLY A 55 15.58 1.61 -18.18
C GLY A 55 16.29 2.51 -17.17
N ALA A 56 17.03 3.52 -17.63
CA ALA A 56 17.62 4.52 -16.75
C ALA A 56 16.53 5.39 -16.09
N MET A 57 15.50 5.79 -16.86
CA MET A 57 14.33 6.50 -16.33
C MET A 57 13.58 5.68 -15.28
N MET A 58 13.31 4.40 -15.56
CA MET A 58 12.61 3.52 -14.62
C MET A 58 13.42 3.26 -13.34
N ARG A 59 14.75 3.16 -13.45
CA ARG A 59 15.63 3.08 -12.26
C ARG A 59 15.60 4.37 -11.45
N ALA A 60 15.70 5.54 -12.07
CA ALA A 60 15.58 6.82 -11.38
C ALA A 60 14.22 6.96 -10.68
N ALA A 61 13.12 6.59 -11.36
CA ALA A 61 11.78 6.57 -10.76
C ALA A 61 11.67 5.65 -9.54
N SER A 62 12.39 4.51 -9.54
CA SER A 62 12.41 3.57 -8.42
C SER A 62 13.08 4.14 -7.15
N GLU A 63 14.03 5.07 -7.31
CA GLU A 63 14.68 5.76 -6.18
C GLU A 63 13.68 6.64 -5.43
N HIS A 64 12.72 7.23 -6.16
CA HIS A 64 11.63 8.05 -5.63
C HIS A 64 10.41 7.24 -5.18
N PHE A 65 10.43 5.91 -5.30
CA PHE A 65 9.33 5.08 -4.85
C PHE A 65 9.12 5.19 -3.34
N ASP A 66 7.93 5.64 -2.97
CA ASP A 66 7.47 5.78 -1.59
C ASP A 66 6.24 4.88 -1.34
N VAL A 67 6.44 3.88 -0.49
CA VAL A 67 5.39 2.94 -0.08
C VAL A 67 4.26 3.62 0.69
N ASP A 68 4.55 4.70 1.42
CA ASP A 68 3.56 5.44 2.20
C ASP A 68 2.67 6.29 1.29
N ALA A 69 3.24 6.87 0.23
CA ALA A 69 2.50 7.56 -0.83
C ALA A 69 1.59 6.59 -1.62
N LEU A 70 2.11 5.41 -2.01
CA LEU A 70 1.30 4.39 -2.66
C LEU A 70 0.17 3.89 -1.74
N GLY A 71 0.47 3.63 -0.46
CA GLY A 71 -0.54 3.23 0.52
C GLY A 71 -1.63 4.28 0.71
N SER A 72 -1.27 5.57 0.70
CA SER A 72 -2.23 6.67 0.70
C SER A 72 -3.11 6.69 -0.56
N ALA A 73 -2.52 6.46 -1.74
CA ALA A 73 -3.27 6.42 -2.99
C ALA A 73 -4.24 5.23 -3.06
N MET A 74 -3.91 4.09 -2.43
CA MET A 74 -4.75 2.89 -2.42
C MET A 74 -5.81 2.88 -1.31
N GLY A 75 -5.64 3.65 -0.23
CA GLY A 75 -6.59 3.73 0.88
C GLY A 75 -8.05 3.99 0.45
N PRO A 76 -8.32 4.93 -0.48
CA PRO A 76 -9.68 5.16 -0.99
C PRO A 76 -10.31 3.95 -1.68
N ALA A 77 -9.54 3.17 -2.44
CA ALA A 77 -10.04 1.95 -3.09
C ALA A 77 -10.47 0.89 -2.06
N LEU A 78 -9.77 0.83 -0.92
CA LEU A 78 -10.15 -0.04 0.18
C LEU A 78 -11.52 0.33 0.76
N LEU A 79 -11.80 1.64 0.96
CA LEU A 79 -13.11 2.10 1.43
C LEU A 79 -14.23 1.98 0.40
N ALA A 80 -13.90 2.05 -0.89
CA ALA A 80 -14.87 1.86 -1.96
C ALA A 80 -15.37 0.42 -2.02
N GLN A 81 -14.53 -0.55 -1.64
CA GLN A 81 -14.80 -1.98 -1.80
C GLN A 81 -15.08 -2.71 -0.47
N MET A 82 -14.78 -2.09 0.67
CA MET A 82 -15.02 -2.66 2.00
C MET A 82 -15.84 -1.73 2.90
N PRO A 83 -16.78 -2.29 3.69
CA PRO A 83 -17.48 -1.54 4.72
C PRO A 83 -16.50 -0.89 5.73
N ALA A 84 -16.79 0.35 6.13
CA ALA A 84 -15.91 1.13 7.02
C ALA A 84 -15.65 0.45 8.37
N ASP A 85 -16.61 -0.32 8.89
CA ASP A 85 -16.45 -1.12 10.12
C ASP A 85 -15.45 -2.26 9.95
N GLN A 86 -15.42 -2.92 8.77
CA GLN A 86 -14.41 -3.93 8.46
C GLN A 86 -13.03 -3.30 8.26
N VAL A 87 -12.95 -2.14 7.61
CA VAL A 87 -11.69 -1.39 7.46
C VAL A 87 -11.13 -1.00 8.82
N ARG A 88 -11.97 -0.47 9.71
CA ARG A 88 -11.58 -0.15 11.09
C ARG A 88 -11.09 -1.38 11.86
N ALA A 89 -11.79 -2.51 11.76
CA ALA A 89 -11.34 -3.76 12.41
C ALA A 89 -9.97 -4.22 11.90
N CYS A 90 -9.69 -4.02 10.61
CA CYS A 90 -8.37 -4.25 10.03
C CYS A 90 -7.33 -3.23 10.51
N ALA A 91 -7.70 -1.95 10.62
CA ALA A 91 -6.82 -0.90 11.12
C ALA A 91 -6.44 -1.13 12.59
N GLU A 92 -7.38 -1.60 13.42
CA GLU A 92 -7.11 -2.04 14.78
C GLU A 92 -6.14 -3.22 14.79
N ALA A 93 -6.37 -4.23 13.94
CA ALA A 93 -5.50 -5.41 13.85
C ALA A 93 -4.04 -5.02 13.50
N VAL A 94 -3.83 -4.18 12.49
CA VAL A 94 -2.47 -3.78 12.06
C VAL A 94 -1.76 -2.85 13.05
N ARG A 95 -2.49 -2.25 14.00
CA ARG A 95 -1.93 -1.42 15.08
C ARG A 95 -1.53 -2.23 16.32
N LEU A 96 -1.83 -3.53 16.36
CA LEU A 96 -1.47 -4.37 17.49
C LEU A 96 0.06 -4.53 17.59
N PRO A 97 0.62 -4.68 18.81
CA PRO A 97 2.05 -4.85 19.00
C PRO A 97 2.66 -6.04 18.23
N GLU A 98 1.91 -7.12 18.07
CA GLU A 98 2.33 -8.28 17.27
C GLU A 98 2.46 -7.96 15.78
N SER A 99 1.64 -7.04 15.24
CA SER A 99 1.73 -6.61 13.85
C SER A 99 2.96 -5.73 13.61
N ALA A 100 3.28 -4.84 14.55
CA ALA A 100 4.54 -4.09 14.51
C ALA A 100 5.76 -5.03 14.61
N SER A 101 5.70 -6.02 15.50
CA SER A 101 6.75 -7.03 15.66
C SER A 101 6.90 -7.91 14.42
N LEU A 102 5.79 -8.28 13.78
CA LEU A 102 5.78 -8.99 12.51
C LEU A 102 6.47 -8.16 11.42
N LEU A 103 6.08 -6.90 11.21
CA LEU A 103 6.73 -6.02 10.24
C LEU A 103 8.24 -5.91 10.45
N ALA A 104 8.68 -5.79 11.71
CA ALA A 104 10.11 -5.72 12.04
C ALA A 104 10.86 -7.03 11.79
N ALA A 105 10.16 -8.17 11.79
CA ALA A 105 10.74 -9.49 11.57
C ALA A 105 10.79 -9.90 10.09
N VAL A 106 10.03 -9.24 9.21
CA VAL A 106 10.05 -9.53 7.77
C VAL A 106 11.35 -9.02 7.15
N PRO A 107 12.19 -9.90 6.57
CA PRO A 107 13.38 -9.44 5.87
C PRO A 107 12.98 -8.73 4.57
N VAL A 108 13.73 -7.70 4.20
CA VAL A 108 13.60 -7.06 2.89
C VAL A 108 13.95 -8.09 1.81
N SER A 109 12.99 -8.39 0.93
CA SER A 109 13.12 -9.42 -0.09
C SER A 109 12.37 -9.04 -1.36
N GLU A 110 12.94 -9.39 -2.51
CA GLU A 110 12.30 -9.29 -3.83
C GLU A 110 11.30 -10.43 -4.08
N ASP A 111 11.42 -11.53 -3.31
CA ASP A 111 10.42 -12.59 -3.19
C ASP A 111 9.79 -12.52 -1.78
N PRO A 112 8.75 -11.69 -1.60
CA PRO A 112 8.14 -11.48 -0.30
C PRO A 112 7.38 -12.72 0.19
N VAL A 113 6.86 -13.57 -0.71
CA VAL A 113 6.14 -14.78 -0.30
C VAL A 113 7.10 -15.77 0.33
N SER A 114 8.23 -16.06 -0.32
CA SER A 114 9.25 -16.93 0.27
C SER A 114 9.83 -16.36 1.56
N ALA A 115 10.01 -15.03 1.65
CA ALA A 115 10.46 -14.36 2.87
C ALA A 115 9.48 -14.55 4.04
N LEU A 116 8.18 -14.37 3.79
CA LEU A 116 7.13 -14.60 4.79
C LEU A 116 7.04 -16.07 5.21
N MET A 117 7.17 -16.99 4.26
CA MET A 117 7.21 -18.44 4.53
C MET A 117 8.49 -18.88 5.24
N GLY A 118 9.55 -18.06 5.22
CA GLY A 118 10.81 -18.27 5.92
C GLY A 118 10.84 -17.72 7.35
N LEU A 119 9.79 -17.02 7.79
CA LEU A 119 9.76 -16.40 9.11
C LEU A 119 9.95 -17.41 10.26
N PRO A 120 10.63 -17.03 11.35
CA PRO A 120 10.67 -17.84 12.57
C PRO A 120 9.26 -18.15 13.11
N PRO A 121 9.08 -19.19 13.95
CA PRO A 121 7.76 -19.66 14.36
C PRO A 121 6.85 -18.58 14.97
N VAL A 122 7.39 -17.70 15.81
CA VAL A 122 6.59 -16.67 16.50
C VAL A 122 6.06 -15.60 15.53
N PRO A 123 6.88 -14.92 14.69
CA PRO A 123 6.37 -14.04 13.64
C PRO A 123 5.44 -14.74 12.65
N ARG A 124 5.72 -16.01 12.30
CA ARG A 124 4.86 -16.78 11.38
C ARG A 124 3.46 -17.00 11.95
N GLN A 125 3.34 -17.31 13.24
CA GLN A 125 2.03 -17.43 13.90
C GLN A 125 1.29 -16.08 13.90
N ALA A 126 1.99 -14.96 14.10
CA ALA A 126 1.38 -13.63 14.02
C ALA A 126 0.89 -13.31 12.60
N LEU A 127 1.64 -13.72 11.58
CA LEU A 127 1.25 -13.61 10.17
C LEU A 127 -0.03 -14.43 9.89
N GLU A 128 -0.05 -15.70 10.29
CA GLU A 128 -1.21 -16.58 10.13
C GLU A 128 -2.44 -16.02 10.86
N ALA A 129 -2.28 -15.58 12.11
CA ALA A 129 -3.35 -14.98 12.89
C ALA A 129 -3.88 -13.68 12.26
N LEU A 130 -3.02 -12.87 11.63
CA LEU A 130 -3.44 -11.68 10.89
C LEU A 130 -4.30 -12.08 9.68
N PHE A 131 -3.82 -12.99 8.82
CA PHE A 131 -4.52 -13.39 7.59
C PHE A 131 -5.76 -14.25 7.82
N GLN A 132 -5.91 -14.88 8.98
CA GLN A 132 -7.15 -15.55 9.39
C GLN A 132 -8.26 -14.59 9.81
N ARG A 133 -7.97 -13.28 9.97
CA ARG A 133 -9.00 -12.29 10.31
C ARG A 133 -9.95 -12.08 9.13
N PRO A 134 -11.28 -12.00 9.37
CA PRO A 134 -12.25 -11.83 8.30
C PRO A 134 -12.00 -10.62 7.40
N CYS A 135 -11.52 -9.51 7.97
CA CYS A 135 -11.29 -8.28 7.22
C CYS A 135 -10.10 -8.39 6.25
N MET A 136 -9.11 -9.26 6.52
CA MET A 136 -7.91 -9.36 5.67
C MET A 136 -8.19 -9.99 4.31
N ALA A 137 -9.21 -10.84 4.19
CA ALA A 137 -9.64 -11.36 2.90
C ALA A 137 -10.09 -10.23 1.95
N GLY A 138 -10.80 -9.23 2.48
CA GLY A 138 -11.19 -8.04 1.72
C GLY A 138 -9.98 -7.21 1.27
N VAL A 139 -9.01 -6.99 2.18
CA VAL A 139 -7.77 -6.27 1.85
C VAL A 139 -7.01 -6.95 0.71
N VAL A 140 -6.87 -8.29 0.78
CA VAL A 140 -6.24 -9.09 -0.28
C VAL A 140 -7.03 -9.00 -1.59
N ALA A 141 -8.36 -9.04 -1.53
CA ALA A 141 -9.19 -8.88 -2.73
C ALA A 141 -8.98 -7.52 -3.39
N VAL A 142 -8.93 -6.43 -2.61
CA VAL A 142 -8.65 -5.08 -3.12
C VAL A 142 -7.26 -5.03 -3.74
N MET A 143 -6.23 -5.55 -3.08
CA MET A 143 -4.87 -5.57 -3.61
C MET A 143 -4.74 -6.30 -4.95
N ASN A 144 -5.54 -7.34 -5.17
CA ASN A 144 -5.56 -8.10 -6.41
C ASN A 144 -6.58 -7.58 -7.43
N SER A 145 -7.19 -6.42 -7.18
CA SER A 145 -8.20 -5.83 -8.06
C SER A 145 -7.58 -5.06 -9.23
N ALA A 146 -8.36 -4.92 -10.31
CA ALA A 146 -8.00 -4.06 -11.45
C ALA A 146 -7.84 -2.59 -11.03
N GLU A 147 -8.61 -2.14 -10.04
CA GLU A 147 -8.51 -0.78 -9.50
C GLU A 147 -7.18 -0.53 -8.79
N ALA A 148 -6.76 -1.45 -7.91
CA ALA A 148 -5.44 -1.39 -7.28
C ALA A 148 -4.31 -1.39 -8.31
N SER A 149 -4.43 -2.22 -9.36
CA SER A 149 -3.48 -2.25 -10.48
C SER A 149 -3.43 -0.92 -11.23
N ALA A 150 -4.58 -0.29 -11.47
CA ALA A 150 -4.66 1.02 -12.12
C ALA A 150 -4.05 2.14 -11.25
N ILE A 151 -4.28 2.12 -9.94
CA ILE A 151 -3.69 3.08 -8.99
C ILE A 151 -2.17 2.94 -8.96
N ALA A 152 -1.67 1.71 -8.81
CA ALA A 152 -0.23 1.44 -8.83
C ALA A 152 0.41 1.85 -10.16
N GLY A 153 -0.26 1.56 -11.28
CA GLY A 153 0.18 1.98 -12.62
C GLY A 153 0.22 3.50 -12.78
N LYS A 154 -0.80 4.23 -12.32
CA LYS A 154 -0.82 5.70 -12.35
C LYS A 154 0.28 6.29 -11.47
N TYR A 155 0.50 5.72 -10.29
CA TYR A 155 1.58 6.11 -9.39
C TYR A 155 2.96 5.92 -10.04
N GLY A 156 3.22 4.75 -10.62
CA GLY A 156 4.47 4.46 -11.33
C GLY A 156 4.73 5.41 -12.51
N LYS A 157 3.68 5.74 -13.28
CA LYS A 157 3.79 6.74 -14.37
C LYS A 157 4.15 8.13 -13.83
N ALA A 158 3.51 8.56 -12.75
CA ALA A 158 3.81 9.86 -12.14
C ALA A 158 5.28 9.95 -11.70
N LEU A 159 5.81 8.91 -11.05
CA LEU A 159 7.22 8.83 -10.68
C LEU A 159 8.16 8.90 -11.90
N ALA A 160 7.84 8.18 -12.98
CA ALA A 160 8.64 8.23 -14.19
C ALA A 160 8.65 9.64 -14.82
N CYS A 161 7.51 10.33 -14.83
CA CYS A 161 7.42 11.70 -15.34
C CYS A 161 8.19 12.70 -14.48
N GLU A 162 8.14 12.56 -13.15
CA GLU A 162 8.87 13.40 -12.20
C GLU A 162 10.38 13.21 -12.36
N ALA A 163 10.83 11.97 -12.47
CA ALA A 163 12.25 11.62 -12.60
C ALA A 163 12.93 12.21 -13.84
N VAL A 164 12.17 12.54 -14.89
CA VAL A 164 12.70 13.16 -16.12
C VAL A 164 12.18 14.56 -16.38
N SER A 165 11.57 15.20 -15.38
CA SER A 165 10.95 16.51 -15.53
C SER A 165 11.93 17.60 -16.03
N GLU A 166 13.23 17.45 -15.74
CA GLU A 166 14.30 18.35 -16.19
C GLU A 166 14.97 17.91 -17.51
N ASP A 167 14.69 16.70 -17.99
CA ASP A 167 15.17 16.20 -19.28
C ASP A 167 14.07 16.35 -20.34
N ALA A 168 14.14 17.46 -21.09
CA ALA A 168 13.13 17.80 -22.09
C ALA A 168 12.97 16.75 -23.20
N VAL A 169 14.03 16.00 -23.52
CA VAL A 169 13.99 14.96 -24.56
C VAL A 169 13.27 13.73 -24.02
N ALA A 170 13.69 13.24 -22.84
CA ALA A 170 13.08 12.10 -22.20
C ALA A 170 11.60 12.37 -21.82
N LEU A 171 11.29 13.57 -21.32
CA LEU A 171 9.92 13.97 -21.02
C LEU A 171 9.04 14.01 -22.28
N GLN A 172 9.56 14.47 -23.41
CA GLN A 172 8.83 14.46 -24.68
C GLN A 172 8.57 13.02 -25.16
N VAL A 173 9.54 12.11 -25.05
CA VAL A 173 9.35 10.68 -25.36
C VAL A 173 8.22 10.08 -24.53
N LEU A 174 8.18 10.36 -23.22
CA LEU A 174 7.11 9.86 -22.34
C LEU A 174 5.74 10.50 -22.65
N ARG A 175 5.69 11.77 -23.07
CA ARG A 175 4.46 12.43 -23.52
C ARG A 175 3.93 11.83 -24.82
N ASP A 176 4.80 11.59 -25.80
CA ASP A 176 4.42 10.99 -27.09
C ASP A 176 3.93 9.55 -26.92
N ALA A 177 4.50 8.82 -25.94
CA ALA A 177 4.04 7.50 -25.53
C ALA A 177 2.77 7.51 -24.64
N GLY A 178 2.19 8.68 -24.34
CA GLY A 178 0.99 8.83 -23.52
C GLY A 178 1.19 8.45 -22.04
N GLN A 179 2.43 8.48 -21.55
CA GLN A 179 2.78 8.16 -20.16
C GLN A 179 2.75 9.40 -19.27
N CYS A 180 3.10 10.57 -19.81
CA CYS A 180 3.06 11.86 -19.12
C CYS A 180 2.03 12.81 -19.75
N ALA A 181 1.50 13.74 -18.95
CA ALA A 181 0.63 14.80 -19.45
C ALA A 181 1.41 15.73 -20.39
N ARG A 182 0.73 16.22 -21.45
CA ARG A 182 1.29 17.21 -22.38
C ARG A 182 1.56 18.52 -21.68
#